data_AF-A0A3B4V7F2-F1
#
_entry.id   AF-A0A3B4V7F2-F1
#
_cell.length_a   1.000
_cell.length_b   1.000
_cell.length_c   1.000
_cell.angle_alpha   90.00
_cell.angle_beta   90.00
_cell.angle_gamma   90.00
#
_symmetry.space_group_name_H-M   'P 1'
#
loop_
_entity.id
_entity.type
_entity.pdbx_description
1 polymer ?
#
loop_
_entity_poly.entity_id
_entity_poly.type
_entity_poly.pdbx_seq_one_letter_code
_entity_poly.pdbx_strand_id
1 'polypeptide(L)'
;ILDNALTESVQPFTHIQPTIDDESVSVSVSVSVSVSVSVSVSVLLSVSELFEISHIRTIYHMFIAVLLIFFLSTLAVDYIDQGRLVLEFDLLFFAFGKLGTVTWAWGVMFVYTLLVPYYTLVFWGSLYHSLSSKLGLSLGTGLILCAVQTCVLGLFPIYTVVNNQLPPASRFIVILEQIRFLMKSYSFMRETAPVVMRNTPKEGESPRFPTFSSYLYFLFCPTLIYRESYPR
;
A
#
# COMPACT_ATOMS: atom_id res chain seq x y z
N ILE A 1 2.26 -55.14 3.34
CA ILE A 1 3.19 -54.34 4.18
C ILE A 1 2.91 -52.83 4.09
N LEU A 2 2.17 -52.33 3.08
CA LEU A 2 1.77 -50.92 3.04
C LEU A 2 0.35 -50.63 3.57
N ASP A 3 -0.55 -51.63 3.62
CA ASP A 3 -1.92 -51.45 4.13
C ASP A 3 -2.08 -51.59 5.66
N ASN A 4 -1.09 -52.14 6.38
CA ASN A 4 -1.14 -52.24 7.84
C ASN A 4 -0.60 -51.00 8.57
N ALA A 5 -0.02 -50.03 7.85
CA ALA A 5 0.51 -48.80 8.43
C ALA A 5 -0.51 -47.63 8.42
N LEU A 6 -1.64 -47.81 7.73
CA LEU A 6 -2.66 -46.76 7.54
C LEU A 6 -3.84 -46.87 8.52
N THR A 7 -3.91 -47.95 9.29
CA THR A 7 -4.97 -48.22 10.28
C THR A 7 -4.58 -47.86 11.72
N GLU A 8 -3.33 -47.49 11.99
CA GLU A 8 -2.85 -47.10 13.32
C GLU A 8 -3.01 -45.60 13.66
N SER A 9 -3.34 -44.74 12.68
CA SER A 9 -3.48 -43.29 12.90
C SER A 9 -4.89 -42.83 13.29
N VAL A 10 -5.83 -43.75 13.49
CA VAL A 10 -7.23 -43.45 13.84
C VAL A 10 -7.63 -44.12 15.15
N GLN A 11 -7.14 -43.62 16.28
CA GLN A 11 -7.87 -43.67 17.55
C GLN A 11 -7.54 -42.45 18.44
N PRO A 12 -8.56 -41.74 18.97
CA PRO A 12 -8.36 -40.69 19.96
C PRO A 12 -8.38 -41.33 21.36
N PHE A 13 -7.23 -41.39 22.03
CA PHE A 13 -7.18 -41.82 23.42
C PHE A 13 -7.41 -40.64 24.36
N THR A 14 -8.49 -40.77 25.14
CA THR A 14 -8.86 -39.87 26.24
C THR A 14 -8.25 -40.40 27.54
N HIS A 15 -7.91 -39.47 28.45
CA HIS A 15 -7.72 -39.62 29.90
C HIS A 15 -6.27 -39.80 30.42
N ILE A 16 -5.79 -38.82 31.22
CA ILE A 16 -5.36 -38.93 32.63
C ILE A 16 -4.94 -37.54 33.18
N GLN A 17 -5.40 -37.24 34.40
CA GLN A 17 -5.17 -36.04 35.23
C GLN A 17 -3.84 -36.17 36.05
N PRO A 18 -3.47 -35.26 36.99
CA PRO A 18 -2.31 -34.38 36.95
C PRO A 18 -1.19 -34.76 37.94
N THR A 19 0.08 -34.56 37.63
CA THR A 19 1.12 -34.49 38.67
C THR A 19 2.20 -33.47 38.33
N ILE A 20 2.52 -32.74 39.39
CA ILE A 20 3.43 -31.61 39.57
C ILE A 20 4.88 -32.08 39.43
N ASP A 21 5.71 -31.36 38.66
CA ASP A 21 7.00 -30.76 39.09
C ASP A 21 7.98 -30.49 37.92
N ASP A 22 8.44 -29.25 37.93
CA ASP A 22 9.73 -28.69 37.49
C ASP A 22 10.33 -28.82 36.07
N GLU A 23 10.64 -27.62 35.56
CA GLU A 23 11.84 -27.23 34.82
C GLU A 23 11.89 -27.32 33.28
N SER A 24 12.11 -26.13 32.68
CA SER A 24 12.59 -25.83 31.32
C SER A 24 11.62 -26.04 30.14
N VAL A 25 10.90 -24.97 29.74
CA VAL A 25 10.24 -24.90 28.43
C VAL A 25 10.94 -23.87 27.55
N SER A 26 11.77 -24.39 26.66
CA SER A 26 12.12 -23.78 25.38
C SER A 26 10.85 -23.67 24.54
N VAL A 27 10.40 -22.43 24.29
CA VAL A 27 9.26 -22.16 23.43
C VAL A 27 9.69 -22.31 21.96
N SER A 28 9.47 -23.48 21.39
CA SER A 28 9.48 -23.70 19.95
C SER A 28 8.08 -23.42 19.39
N VAL A 29 7.89 -22.23 18.81
CA VAL A 29 6.65 -21.86 18.12
C VAL A 29 6.57 -22.63 16.80
N SER A 30 5.64 -23.58 16.73
CA SER A 30 5.31 -24.31 15.51
C SER A 30 4.48 -23.43 14.57
N VAL A 31 5.08 -23.10 13.42
CA VAL A 31 4.45 -22.40 12.30
C VAL A 31 3.44 -23.34 11.65
N SER A 32 2.14 -23.12 11.90
CA SER A 32 1.07 -23.67 11.08
C SER A 32 0.72 -22.64 9.99
N VAL A 33 1.22 -22.90 8.78
CA VAL A 33 0.89 -22.14 7.58
C VAL A 33 -0.58 -22.38 7.24
N SER A 34 -1.42 -21.37 7.48
CA SER A 34 -2.71 -21.23 6.82
C SER A 34 -2.83 -19.82 6.22
N VAL A 35 -3.25 -19.81 4.97
CA VAL A 35 -3.16 -18.71 4.03
C VAL A 35 -4.31 -17.70 4.26
N SER A 36 -3.98 -16.40 4.11
CA SER A 36 -4.89 -15.28 3.80
C SER A 36 -5.68 -14.61 4.92
N VAL A 37 -5.00 -14.09 5.93
CA VAL A 37 -5.33 -12.77 6.46
C VAL A 37 -4.04 -11.97 6.40
N SER A 38 -4.01 -10.86 5.67
CA SER A 38 -2.92 -9.91 5.84
C SER A 38 -3.01 -9.43 7.29
N VAL A 39 -2.27 -10.05 8.18
CA VAL A 39 -2.14 -9.59 9.55
C VAL A 39 -1.20 -8.40 9.45
N SER A 40 -1.75 -7.18 9.58
CA SER A 40 -0.96 -5.95 9.71
C SER A 40 -0.32 -5.89 11.10
N VAL A 41 0.37 -6.96 11.49
CA VAL A 41 1.35 -6.92 12.57
C VAL A 41 2.59 -6.30 11.94
N SER A 42 2.66 -4.98 12.08
CA SER A 42 3.92 -4.24 12.31
C SER A 42 5.17 -4.77 11.60
N VAL A 43 5.12 -4.98 10.28
CA VAL A 43 6.33 -5.30 9.46
C VAL A 43 7.33 -4.13 9.43
N LEU A 44 6.93 -2.94 9.91
CA LEU A 44 7.83 -1.83 10.20
C LEU A 44 8.92 -2.20 11.24
N LEU A 45 8.69 -3.23 12.05
CA LEU A 45 9.71 -3.77 12.95
C LEU A 45 10.90 -4.40 12.21
N SER A 46 10.80 -4.92 10.99
CA SER A 46 11.89 -5.78 10.49
C SER A 46 13.20 -5.03 10.21
N VAL A 47 13.16 -3.75 9.83
CA VAL A 47 14.39 -2.94 9.64
C VAL A 47 14.77 -2.23 10.95
N SER A 48 13.79 -1.76 11.72
CA SER A 48 14.03 -1.10 13.00
C SER A 48 14.62 -2.06 14.04
N GLU A 49 14.13 -3.30 14.12
CA GLU A 49 14.68 -4.38 14.97
C GLU A 49 16.03 -4.88 14.44
N LEU A 50 16.21 -4.94 13.10
CA LEU A 50 17.50 -5.29 12.50
C LEU A 50 18.57 -4.22 12.79
N PHE A 51 18.16 -2.95 12.86
CA PHE A 51 19.02 -1.83 13.25
C PHE A 51 19.43 -1.87 14.74
N GLU A 52 18.68 -2.61 15.56
CA GLU A 52 19.00 -2.81 16.97
C GLU A 52 20.22 -3.70 17.15
N ILE A 53 20.50 -4.58 16.18
CA ILE A 53 21.72 -5.39 16.15
C ILE A 53 22.93 -4.46 16.02
N SER A 54 23.86 -4.56 16.98
CA SER A 54 25.05 -3.71 17.08
C SER A 54 25.87 -3.66 15.78
N HIS A 55 25.94 -4.76 15.03
CA HIS A 55 26.64 -4.85 13.75
C HIS A 55 26.02 -4.03 12.61
N ILE A 56 24.69 -3.86 12.58
CA ILE A 56 24.02 -3.07 11.53
C ILE A 56 24.06 -1.58 11.88
N ARG A 57 23.98 -1.24 13.16
CA ARG A 57 24.14 0.13 13.64
C ARG A 57 25.52 0.71 13.30
N THR A 58 26.58 -0.08 13.45
CA THR A 58 27.93 0.38 13.05
C THR A 58 28.02 0.61 11.55
N ILE A 59 27.49 -0.29 10.72
CA ILE A 59 27.43 -0.12 9.26
C ILE A 59 26.67 1.16 8.88
N TYR A 60 25.54 1.45 9.53
CA TYR A 60 24.79 2.69 9.30
C TYR A 60 25.61 3.95 9.61
N HIS A 61 26.28 3.99 10.77
CA HIS A 61 27.14 5.12 11.11
C HIS A 61 28.33 5.24 10.15
N MET A 62 28.88 4.13 9.63
CA MET A 62 29.90 4.16 8.59
C MET A 62 29.35 4.76 7.29
N PHE A 63 28.13 4.38 6.86
CA PHE A 63 27.50 5.00 5.67
C PHE A 63 27.24 6.49 5.87
N ILE A 64 26.78 6.92 7.04
CA ILE A 64 26.63 8.35 7.36
C ILE A 64 27.98 9.06 7.29
N ALA A 65 29.02 8.50 7.91
CA ALA A 65 30.35 9.11 7.91
C ALA A 65 30.90 9.23 6.48
N VAL A 66 30.75 8.19 5.65
CA VAL A 66 31.15 8.22 4.24
C VAL A 66 30.36 9.26 3.45
N LEU A 67 29.04 9.36 3.67
CA LEU A 67 28.20 10.38 3.03
C LEU A 67 28.62 11.80 3.45
N LEU A 68 28.91 12.01 4.73
CA LEU A 68 29.35 13.30 5.28
C LEU A 68 30.73 13.68 4.70
N ILE A 69 31.67 12.74 4.66
CA ILE A 69 32.99 12.94 4.03
C ILE A 69 32.84 13.25 2.54
N PHE A 70 31.97 12.53 1.82
CA PHE A 70 31.70 12.80 0.40
C PHE A 70 31.14 14.21 0.20
N PHE A 71 30.14 14.60 1.00
CA PHE A 71 29.56 15.93 0.96
C PHE A 71 30.59 17.03 1.27
N LEU A 72 31.40 16.88 2.32
CA LEU A 72 32.48 17.82 2.65
C LEU A 72 33.55 17.88 1.56
N SER A 73 33.89 16.75 0.95
CA SER A 73 34.86 16.68 -0.15
C SER A 73 34.35 17.44 -1.37
N THR A 74 33.09 17.23 -1.77
CA THR A 74 32.46 18.00 -2.85
C THR A 74 32.44 19.49 -2.53
N LEU A 75 32.09 19.89 -1.30
CA LEU A 75 32.12 21.29 -0.89
C LEU A 75 33.54 21.89 -0.88
N ALA A 76 34.54 21.13 -0.47
CA ALA A 76 35.92 21.60 -0.43
C ALA A 76 36.48 21.81 -1.85
N VAL A 77 36.20 20.89 -2.77
CA VAL A 77 36.57 21.02 -4.19
C VAL A 77 35.88 22.23 -4.80
N ASP A 78 34.56 22.36 -4.60
CA ASP A 78 33.77 23.48 -5.11
C ASP A 78 34.24 24.84 -4.55
N TYR A 79 34.61 24.88 -3.28
CA TYR A 79 35.20 26.07 -2.64
C TYR A 79 36.57 26.44 -3.21
N ILE A 80 37.43 25.46 -3.50
CA ILE A 80 38.77 25.69 -4.06
C ILE A 80 38.67 26.19 -5.51
N ASP A 81 37.79 25.59 -6.32
CA ASP A 81 37.65 25.93 -7.74
C ASP A 81 36.92 27.26 -7.96
N GLN A 82 35.81 27.52 -7.26
CA GLN A 82 34.99 28.72 -7.49
C GLN A 82 35.29 29.88 -6.53
N GLY A 83 35.98 29.65 -5.42
CA GLY A 83 36.32 30.68 -4.42
C GLY A 83 35.12 31.24 -3.61
N ARG A 84 33.91 30.71 -3.81
CA ARG A 84 32.71 30.96 -2.99
C ARG A 84 31.98 29.64 -2.72
N LEU A 85 31.40 29.50 -1.53
CA LEU A 85 30.48 28.41 -1.19
C LEU A 85 29.11 28.66 -1.85
N VAL A 86 29.04 28.59 -3.18
CA VAL A 86 27.75 28.56 -3.89
C VAL A 86 27.48 27.11 -4.20
N LEU A 87 26.72 26.42 -3.33
CA LEU A 87 26.23 25.09 -3.68
C LEU A 87 25.36 25.22 -4.94
N GLU A 88 25.89 24.77 -6.08
CA GLU A 88 25.13 24.64 -7.34
C GLU A 88 24.11 23.50 -7.21
N PHE A 89 23.00 23.80 -6.53
CA PHE A 89 21.81 22.95 -6.57
C PHE A 89 21.09 23.02 -7.93
N ASP A 90 21.68 23.67 -8.92
CA ASP A 90 21.14 23.81 -10.27
C ASP A 90 20.87 22.46 -10.92
N LEU A 91 21.67 21.43 -10.64
CA LEU A 91 21.40 20.07 -11.09
C LEU A 91 20.10 19.52 -10.48
N LEU A 92 19.85 19.78 -9.19
CA LEU A 92 18.61 19.37 -8.52
C LEU A 92 17.42 20.17 -9.04
N PHE A 93 17.54 21.49 -9.17
CA PHE A 93 16.46 22.32 -9.73
C PHE A 93 16.18 22.00 -11.19
N PHE A 94 17.20 21.63 -11.97
CA PHE A 94 17.06 21.13 -13.33
C PHE A 94 16.35 19.77 -13.35
N ALA A 95 16.79 18.82 -12.51
CA ALA A 95 16.21 17.47 -12.43
C ALA A 95 14.76 17.47 -11.90
N PHE A 96 14.46 18.35 -10.94
CA PHE A 96 13.13 18.58 -10.37
C PHE A 96 12.37 19.73 -11.05
N GLY A 97 12.80 20.19 -12.22
CA GLY A 97 12.16 21.34 -12.86
C GLY A 97 10.66 21.12 -13.11
N LYS A 98 9.92 22.24 -13.20
CA LYS A 98 8.46 22.27 -13.43
C LYS A 98 7.62 21.58 -12.32
N LEU A 99 8.05 21.68 -11.06
CA LEU A 99 7.30 21.17 -9.91
C LEU A 99 5.85 21.66 -9.86
N GLY A 100 5.57 22.91 -10.23
CA GLY A 100 4.19 23.43 -10.25
C GLY A 100 3.25 22.60 -11.15
N THR A 101 3.72 22.19 -12.32
CA THR A 101 2.96 21.32 -13.23
C THR A 101 2.78 19.91 -12.64
N VAL A 102 3.80 19.39 -11.95
CA VAL A 102 3.74 18.10 -11.24
C VAL A 102 2.70 18.14 -10.12
N THR A 103 2.74 19.17 -9.27
CA THR A 103 1.79 19.35 -8.16
C THR A 103 0.37 19.51 -8.67
N TRP A 104 0.17 20.25 -9.77
CA TRP A 104 -1.14 20.36 -10.42
C TRP A 104 -1.64 19.01 -10.93
N ALA A 105 -0.82 18.29 -11.72
CA ALA A 105 -1.18 16.97 -12.25
C ALA A 105 -1.47 15.97 -11.12
N TRP A 106 -0.65 15.99 -10.05
CA TRP A 106 -0.86 15.21 -8.84
C TRP A 106 -2.18 15.54 -8.17
N GLY A 107 -2.52 16.82 -8.00
CA GLY A 107 -3.78 17.26 -7.43
C GLY A 107 -4.98 16.73 -8.21
N VAL A 108 -4.93 16.77 -9.54
CA VAL A 108 -5.97 16.21 -10.40
C VAL A 108 -6.10 14.69 -10.21
N MET A 109 -4.98 13.95 -10.21
CA MET A 109 -4.99 12.49 -9.96
C MET A 109 -5.52 12.15 -8.56
N PHE A 110 -5.15 12.93 -7.56
CA PHE A 110 -5.59 12.77 -6.17
C PHE A 110 -7.11 12.99 -6.05
N VAL A 111 -7.62 14.09 -6.59
CA VAL A 111 -9.08 14.38 -6.55
C VAL A 111 -9.86 13.32 -7.32
N TYR A 112 -9.37 12.89 -8.48
CA TYR A 112 -9.98 11.82 -9.25
C TYR A 112 -10.05 10.52 -8.43
N THR A 113 -8.93 10.08 -7.84
CA THR A 113 -8.89 8.85 -7.03
C THR A 113 -9.69 8.93 -5.76
N LEU A 114 -9.88 10.11 -5.19
CA LEU A 114 -10.73 10.31 -4.01
C LEU A 114 -12.22 10.19 -4.35
N LEU A 115 -12.67 10.84 -5.42
CA LEU A 115 -14.10 10.98 -5.71
C LEU A 115 -14.65 9.82 -6.54
N VAL A 116 -13.99 9.45 -7.63
CA VAL A 116 -14.56 8.52 -8.63
C VAL A 116 -14.77 7.12 -8.08
N PRO A 117 -13.78 6.46 -7.44
CA PRO A 117 -13.99 5.14 -6.86
C PRO A 117 -15.06 5.14 -5.75
N TYR A 118 -15.08 6.18 -4.91
CA TYR A 118 -16.04 6.29 -3.81
C TYR A 118 -17.48 6.42 -4.32
N TYR A 119 -17.75 7.40 -5.20
CA TYR A 119 -19.10 7.59 -5.75
C TYR A 119 -19.54 6.41 -6.61
N THR A 120 -18.64 5.81 -7.40
CA THR A 120 -18.99 4.64 -8.21
C THR A 120 -19.43 3.47 -7.34
N LEU A 121 -18.79 3.24 -6.19
CA LEU A 121 -19.21 2.17 -5.28
C LEU A 121 -20.54 2.46 -4.58
N VAL A 122 -20.78 3.70 -4.13
CA VAL A 122 -22.05 4.08 -3.50
C VAL A 122 -23.20 3.95 -4.51
N PHE A 123 -23.00 4.46 -5.72
CA PHE A 123 -23.97 4.36 -6.81
C PHE A 123 -24.23 2.91 -7.21
N TRP A 124 -23.17 2.12 -7.40
CA TRP A 124 -23.27 0.70 -7.72
C TRP A 124 -23.98 -0.09 -6.61
N GLY A 125 -23.65 0.16 -5.34
CA GLY A 125 -24.31 -0.49 -4.19
C GLY A 125 -25.81 -0.19 -4.11
N SER A 126 -26.21 1.05 -4.38
CA SER A 126 -27.63 1.43 -4.44
C SER A 126 -28.37 0.74 -5.59
N LEU A 127 -27.77 0.71 -6.80
CA LEU A 127 -28.38 0.05 -7.95
C LEU A 127 -28.44 -1.47 -7.81
N TYR A 128 -27.43 -2.07 -7.18
CA TYR A 128 -27.35 -3.52 -6.99
C TYR A 128 -28.51 -4.07 -6.14
N HIS A 129 -29.00 -3.29 -5.18
CA HIS A 129 -30.17 -3.67 -4.37
C HIS A 129 -31.50 -3.39 -5.07
N SER A 130 -31.56 -2.35 -5.91
CA SER A 130 -32.80 -1.94 -6.60
C SER A 130 -33.13 -2.80 -7.83
N LEU A 131 -32.14 -3.43 -8.48
CA LEU A 131 -32.34 -4.16 -9.73
C LEU A 131 -32.18 -5.67 -9.59
N SER A 132 -33.07 -6.41 -10.25
CA SER A 132 -33.07 -7.87 -10.29
C SER A 132 -31.90 -8.45 -11.11
N SER A 133 -31.40 -7.73 -12.12
CA SER A 133 -30.29 -8.18 -12.98
C SER A 133 -28.92 -7.84 -12.38
N LYS A 134 -28.46 -8.67 -11.44
CA LYS A 134 -27.25 -8.45 -10.62
C LYS A 134 -25.93 -8.58 -11.40
N LEU A 135 -25.84 -9.56 -12.30
CA LEU A 135 -24.60 -9.88 -13.03
C LEU A 135 -24.26 -8.84 -14.10
N GLY A 136 -25.23 -8.48 -14.94
CA GLY A 136 -25.02 -7.53 -16.03
C GLY A 136 -24.68 -6.13 -15.51
N LEU A 137 -25.31 -5.72 -14.40
CA LEU A 137 -25.05 -4.42 -13.80
C LEU A 137 -23.64 -4.33 -13.20
N SER A 138 -23.20 -5.37 -12.49
CA SER A 138 -21.84 -5.48 -11.94
C SER A 138 -20.76 -5.48 -13.03
N LEU A 139 -20.95 -6.27 -14.09
CA LEU A 139 -20.04 -6.31 -15.24
C LEU A 139 -19.98 -4.97 -15.96
N GLY A 140 -21.14 -4.34 -16.20
CA GLY A 140 -21.24 -3.05 -16.87
C GLY A 140 -20.55 -1.92 -16.09
N THR A 141 -20.85 -1.79 -14.80
CA THR A 141 -20.19 -0.77 -13.95
C THR A 141 -18.70 -1.04 -13.79
N GLY A 142 -18.28 -2.29 -13.71
CA GLY A 142 -16.86 -2.66 -13.66
C GLY A 142 -16.11 -2.29 -14.95
N LEU A 143 -16.69 -2.57 -16.12
CA LEU A 143 -16.14 -2.19 -17.42
C LEU A 143 -16.02 -0.67 -17.58
N ILE A 144 -17.09 0.07 -17.24
CA ILE A 144 -17.10 1.53 -17.29
C ILE A 144 -16.02 2.08 -16.36
N LEU A 145 -15.93 1.56 -15.14
CA LEU A 145 -14.94 2.00 -14.17
C LEU A 145 -13.51 1.70 -14.64
N CYS A 146 -13.24 0.51 -15.20
CA CYS A 146 -11.95 0.18 -15.81
C CYS A 146 -11.60 1.10 -16.98
N ALA A 147 -12.56 1.44 -17.85
CA ALA A 147 -12.35 2.35 -18.98
C ALA A 147 -12.02 3.77 -18.50
N VAL A 148 -12.80 4.30 -17.55
CA VAL A 148 -12.59 5.62 -16.94
C VAL A 148 -11.24 5.66 -16.21
N GLN A 149 -10.91 4.60 -15.46
CA GLN A 149 -9.64 4.44 -14.76
C GLN A 149 -8.45 4.47 -15.71
N THR A 150 -8.53 3.72 -16.82
CA THR A 150 -7.46 3.69 -17.83
C THR A 150 -7.32 5.04 -18.54
N CYS A 151 -8.42 5.74 -18.78
CA CYS A 151 -8.39 7.07 -19.38
C CYS A 151 -7.74 8.11 -18.45
N VAL A 152 -8.22 8.20 -17.20
CA VAL A 152 -7.82 9.28 -16.29
C VAL A 152 -6.53 8.98 -15.52
N LEU A 153 -6.28 7.75 -15.08
CA LEU A 153 -4.99 7.42 -14.44
C LEU A 153 -3.97 6.86 -15.42
N GLY A 154 -4.36 6.37 -16.59
CA GLY A 154 -3.42 5.90 -17.61
C GLY A 154 -2.99 7.02 -18.56
N LEU A 155 -3.94 7.53 -19.37
CA LEU A 155 -3.61 8.44 -20.46
C LEU A 155 -3.27 9.86 -19.99
N PHE A 156 -3.98 10.39 -19.00
CA PHE A 156 -3.76 11.78 -18.55
C PHE A 156 -2.36 12.03 -17.97
N PRO A 157 -1.80 11.22 -17.05
CA PRO A 157 -0.46 11.46 -16.52
C PRO A 157 0.60 11.35 -17.62
N ILE A 158 0.47 10.37 -18.52
CA ILE A 158 1.36 10.21 -19.68
C ILE A 158 1.29 11.45 -20.58
N TYR A 159 0.08 11.93 -20.88
CA TYR A 159 -0.13 13.13 -21.68
C TYR A 159 0.54 14.35 -21.03
N THR A 160 0.35 14.56 -19.73
CA THR A 160 0.99 15.69 -19.02
C THR A 160 2.52 15.60 -18.99
N VAL A 161 3.08 14.39 -18.88
CA VAL A 161 4.53 14.15 -18.89
C VAL A 161 5.13 14.44 -20.27
N VAL A 162 4.48 13.97 -21.34
CA VAL A 162 4.96 14.11 -22.72
C VAL A 162 4.78 15.55 -23.22
N ASN A 163 3.60 16.13 -23.04
CA ASN A 163 3.30 17.47 -23.56
C ASN A 163 4.14 18.56 -22.86
N ASN A 164 4.33 18.45 -21.55
CA ASN A 164 5.11 19.43 -20.79
C ASN A 164 6.61 19.16 -20.81
N GLN A 165 7.09 18.11 -21.47
CA GLN A 165 8.51 17.70 -21.52
C GLN A 165 9.18 17.84 -20.14
N LEU A 166 8.64 17.11 -19.16
CA LEU A 166 9.10 17.18 -17.78
C LEU A 166 10.56 16.70 -17.64
N PRO A 167 11.38 17.22 -16.72
CA PRO A 167 12.70 16.68 -16.41
C PRO A 167 12.65 15.24 -15.84
N PRO A 168 13.72 14.43 -15.96
CA PRO A 168 13.67 12.99 -15.67
C PRO A 168 13.21 12.65 -14.23
N ALA A 169 13.66 13.37 -13.20
CA ALA A 169 13.24 13.08 -11.82
C ALA A 169 11.77 13.46 -11.58
N SER A 170 11.31 14.58 -12.14
CA SER A 170 9.89 14.97 -12.04
C SER A 170 8.94 13.99 -12.74
N ARG A 171 9.33 13.42 -13.90
CA ARG A 171 8.58 12.35 -14.59
C ARG A 171 8.44 11.12 -13.70
N PHE A 172 9.53 10.74 -13.05
CA PHE A 172 9.57 9.58 -12.18
C PHE A 172 8.60 9.73 -11.00
N ILE A 173 8.55 10.91 -10.37
CA ILE A 173 7.58 11.20 -9.30
C ILE A 173 6.14 11.02 -9.78
N VAL A 174 5.78 11.59 -10.94
CA VAL A 174 4.41 11.48 -11.47
C VAL A 174 4.03 10.03 -11.72
N ILE A 175 4.93 9.23 -12.29
CA ILE A 175 4.68 7.81 -12.59
C ILE A 175 4.55 6.98 -11.31
N LEU A 176 5.41 7.20 -10.31
CA LEU A 176 5.30 6.52 -9.02
C LEU A 176 3.96 6.84 -8.33
N GLU A 177 3.57 8.11 -8.35
CA GLU A 177 2.30 8.54 -7.78
C GLU A 177 1.10 7.97 -8.55
N GLN A 178 1.18 7.93 -9.89
CA GLN A 178 0.20 7.27 -10.74
C GLN A 178 0.00 5.79 -10.35
N ILE A 179 1.10 5.03 -10.18
CA ILE A 179 1.05 3.63 -9.80
C ILE A 179 0.46 3.47 -8.39
N ARG A 180 0.87 4.33 -7.43
CA ARG A 180 0.35 4.35 -6.06
C ARG A 180 -1.16 4.53 -6.04
N PHE A 181 -1.68 5.49 -6.80
CA PHE A 181 -3.11 5.76 -6.93
C PHE A 181 -3.88 4.63 -7.61
N LEU A 182 -3.31 4.03 -8.66
CA LEU A 182 -3.90 2.87 -9.35
C LEU A 182 -4.06 1.67 -8.40
N MET A 183 -3.00 1.35 -7.64
CA MET A 183 -3.04 0.23 -6.70
C MET A 183 -4.04 0.47 -5.55
N LYS A 184 -4.05 1.68 -4.98
CA LYS A 184 -4.97 2.02 -3.87
C LYS A 184 -6.44 1.99 -4.29
N SER A 185 -6.75 2.56 -5.45
CA SER A 185 -8.12 2.54 -5.98
C SER A 185 -8.60 1.12 -6.31
N TYR A 186 -7.73 0.29 -6.89
CA TYR A 186 -8.02 -1.13 -7.11
C TYR A 186 -8.24 -1.90 -5.81
N SER A 187 -7.37 -1.72 -4.81
CA SER A 187 -7.52 -2.38 -3.51
C SER A 187 -8.83 -1.97 -2.82
N PHE A 188 -9.17 -0.69 -2.84
CA PHE A 188 -10.40 -0.20 -2.22
C PHE A 188 -11.64 -0.84 -2.86
N MET A 189 -11.71 -0.89 -4.18
CA MET A 189 -12.81 -1.56 -4.88
C MET A 189 -12.87 -3.05 -4.55
N ARG A 190 -11.73 -3.75 -4.58
CA ARG A 190 -11.65 -5.19 -4.34
C ARG A 190 -12.10 -5.57 -2.94
N GLU A 191 -11.71 -4.81 -1.92
CA GLU A 191 -12.08 -5.09 -0.53
C GLU A 191 -13.53 -4.68 -0.23
N THR A 192 -14.02 -3.60 -0.83
CA THR A 192 -15.36 -3.08 -0.55
C THR A 192 -16.47 -3.81 -1.33
N ALA A 193 -16.20 -4.23 -2.58
CA ALA A 193 -17.19 -4.89 -3.43
C ALA A 193 -17.83 -6.15 -2.81
N PRO A 194 -17.08 -7.13 -2.25
CA PRO A 194 -17.68 -8.31 -1.62
C PRO A 194 -18.43 -7.96 -0.33
N VAL A 195 -18.01 -6.92 0.40
CA VAL A 195 -18.69 -6.45 1.62
C VAL A 195 -20.07 -5.88 1.28
N VAL A 196 -20.16 -5.04 0.25
CA VAL A 196 -21.44 -4.50 -0.24
C VAL A 196 -22.35 -5.61 -0.77
N MET A 197 -21.79 -6.60 -1.46
CA MET A 197 -22.57 -7.73 -2.00
C MET A 197 -23.14 -8.66 -0.91
N ARG A 198 -22.41 -8.84 0.20
CA ARG A 198 -22.83 -9.69 1.33
C ARG A 198 -23.80 -8.98 2.28
N ASN A 199 -23.62 -7.67 2.47
CA ASN A 199 -24.47 -6.86 3.34
C ASN A 199 -25.75 -6.46 2.60
N THR A 200 -26.71 -7.38 2.54
CA THR A 200 -28.06 -7.03 2.07
C THR A 200 -28.71 -6.12 3.13
N PRO A 201 -29.22 -4.92 2.76
CA PRO A 201 -29.97 -4.08 3.67
C PRO A 201 -31.11 -4.89 4.30
N LYS A 202 -31.14 -5.00 5.62
CA LYS A 202 -32.34 -5.45 6.34
C LYS A 202 -33.33 -4.29 6.35
N GLU A 203 -34.63 -4.58 6.26
CA GLU A 203 -35.68 -3.55 6.28
C GLU A 203 -35.45 -2.56 7.43
N GLY A 204 -35.12 -1.31 7.11
CA GLY A 204 -34.91 -0.23 8.07
C GLY A 204 -33.46 0.13 8.43
N GLU A 205 -32.44 -0.63 8.00
CA GLU A 205 -31.02 -0.29 8.24
C GLU A 205 -30.35 0.35 7.01
N SER A 206 -29.63 1.46 7.23
CA SER A 206 -28.84 2.10 6.18
C SER A 206 -27.70 1.16 5.74
N PRO A 207 -27.50 0.94 4.42
CA PRO A 207 -26.40 0.12 3.91
C PRO A 207 -25.04 0.57 4.48
N ARG A 208 -24.28 -0.40 5.03
CA ARG A 208 -22.94 -0.16 5.57
C ARG A 208 -21.97 0.13 4.41
N PHE A 209 -21.77 1.41 4.13
CA PHE A 209 -20.73 1.89 3.22
C PHE A 209 -19.49 2.33 4.00
N PRO A 210 -18.29 2.22 3.41
CA PRO A 210 -17.08 2.76 4.01
C PRO A 210 -17.22 4.27 4.21
N THR A 211 -16.76 4.76 5.37
CA THR A 211 -16.78 6.19 5.66
C THR A 211 -15.75 6.92 4.79
N PHE A 212 -16.12 8.06 4.22
CA PHE A 212 -15.22 8.88 3.38
C PHE A 212 -13.91 9.23 4.11
N SER A 213 -13.98 9.53 5.41
CA SER A 213 -12.81 9.82 6.25
C SER A 213 -11.82 8.65 6.33
N SER A 214 -12.31 7.40 6.42
CA SER A 214 -11.45 6.21 6.42
C SER A 214 -10.78 5.99 5.05
N TYR A 215 -11.50 6.29 3.96
CA TYR A 215 -10.94 6.23 2.61
C TYR A 215 -9.86 7.30 2.38
N LEU A 216 -10.11 8.54 2.81
CA LEU A 216 -9.12 9.62 2.75
C LEU A 216 -7.88 9.27 3.58
N TYR A 217 -8.07 8.74 4.79
CA TYR A 217 -6.96 8.26 5.62
C TYR A 217 -6.15 7.16 4.93
N PHE A 218 -6.83 6.18 4.32
CA PHE A 218 -6.17 5.13 3.54
C PHE A 218 -5.35 5.69 2.38
N LEU A 219 -5.79 6.75 1.72
CA LEU A 219 -5.08 7.33 0.58
C LEU A 219 -3.68 7.88 0.95
N PHE A 220 -3.51 8.33 2.19
CA PHE A 220 -2.22 8.78 2.74
C PHE A 220 -1.43 7.69 3.49
N CYS A 221 -2.11 6.63 3.96
CA CYS A 221 -1.46 5.54 4.69
C CYS A 221 -0.39 4.86 3.81
N PRO A 222 0.79 4.49 4.36
CA PRO A 222 1.84 3.75 3.64
C PRO A 222 1.48 2.26 3.48
N THR A 223 0.23 1.97 3.15
CA THR A 223 -0.28 0.62 2.89
C THR A 223 -1.08 0.61 1.59
N LEU A 224 -1.03 -0.53 0.90
CA LEU A 224 -1.77 -0.74 -0.35
C LEU A 224 -3.08 -1.52 -0.15
N ILE A 225 -3.32 -2.04 1.05
CA ILE A 225 -4.50 -2.86 1.37
C ILE A 225 -5.47 -2.00 2.17
N TYR A 226 -6.67 -1.76 1.62
CA TYR A 226 -7.73 -1.02 2.30
C TYR A 226 -8.29 -1.77 3.50
N ARG A 227 -8.50 -1.06 4.62
CA ARG A 227 -9.23 -1.51 5.82
C ARG A 227 -10.02 -0.35 6.40
N GLU A 228 -11.15 -0.64 7.03
CA GLU A 228 -11.96 0.38 7.70
C GLU A 228 -11.27 0.96 8.93
N SER A 229 -10.50 0.13 9.65
CA SER A 229 -9.72 0.52 10.81
C SER A 229 -8.29 0.00 10.70
N TYR A 230 -7.32 0.91 10.83
CA TYR A 230 -5.90 0.55 10.97
C TYR A 230 -5.48 0.62 12.44
N PRO A 231 -4.56 -0.25 12.89
CA PRO A 231 -3.92 -0.08 14.18
C PRO A 231 -3.19 1.27 14.19
N ARG A 232 -3.34 2.00 15.29
CA ARG A 232 -2.73 3.32 15.52
C ARG A 232 -1.69 3.20 16.63
#